data_AF-A0A520CD68-F1
#
_entry.id   AF-A0A520CD68-F1
#
_cell.length_a   1.000
_cell.length_b   1.000
_cell.length_c   1.000
_cell.angle_alpha   90.00
_cell.angle_beta   90.00
_cell.angle_gamma   90.00
#
_symmetry.space_group_name_H-M   'P 1'
#
loop_
_entity.id
_entity.type
_entity.pdbx_description
1 polymer ?
#
loop_
_entity_poly.entity_id
_entity_poly.type
_entity_poly.pdbx_seq_one_letter_code
_entity_poly.pdbx_strand_id
1 'polypeptide(L)'
;DLFPHYYNDFIYDICKAQGKFAKWTVNFNPFEGGSDHTPFLQNKIPGLLMWHFTDVFYHTDNDRIDKVSATTMKNVGVSALTAAYTLVTATEKTAGETVKQVKNDALIRLKTEFELSKKAIADGKSVADEKHIVEVWGKYYVETLATINKMPVKAETTRIGSAIKVATLELEKQTKIYLDQLTK
;
A
#
# COMPACT_ATOMS: atom_id res chain seq x y z
N ASP A 1 10.14 -8.96 6.76
CA ASP A 1 9.82 -7.55 7.03
C ASP A 1 9.36 -6.85 5.78
N LEU A 2 8.34 -6.02 5.93
CA LEU A 2 7.86 -5.12 4.89
C LEU A 2 9.02 -4.23 4.42
N PHE A 3 9.12 -4.03 3.11
CA PHE A 3 10.03 -3.05 2.54
C PHE A 3 9.27 -2.17 1.54
N PRO A 4 9.70 -0.92 1.34
CA PRO A 4 9.01 0.00 0.43
C PRO A 4 8.89 -0.55 -0.98
N HIS A 5 7.66 -0.62 -1.49
CA HIS A 5 7.39 -0.98 -2.87
C HIS A 5 5.97 -0.55 -3.29
N TYR A 6 5.84 0.02 -4.49
CA TYR A 6 4.55 0.51 -5.02
C TYR A 6 3.47 -0.58 -5.12
N TYR A 7 3.90 -1.85 -5.13
CA TYR A 7 3.05 -3.00 -5.41
C TYR A 7 1.94 -3.16 -4.36
N ASN A 8 2.21 -2.81 -3.10
CA ASN A 8 1.22 -2.92 -2.04
C ASN A 8 0.01 -2.01 -2.29
N ASP A 9 0.23 -0.71 -2.47
CA ASP A 9 -0.85 0.24 -2.71
C ASP A 9 -1.49 0.03 -4.09
N PHE A 10 -0.70 -0.37 -5.09
CA PHE A 10 -1.20 -0.75 -6.41
C PHE A 10 -2.26 -1.86 -6.33
N ILE A 11 -1.97 -2.95 -5.60
CA ILE A 11 -2.92 -4.03 -5.40
C ILE A 11 -4.10 -3.59 -4.53
N TYR A 12 -3.84 -2.86 -3.44
CA TYR A 12 -4.89 -2.44 -2.54
C TYR A 12 -5.92 -1.54 -3.24
N ASP A 13 -5.49 -0.64 -4.12
CA ASP A 13 -6.39 0.22 -4.89
C ASP A 13 -7.25 -0.55 -5.88
N ILE A 14 -6.69 -1.57 -6.53
CA ILE A 14 -7.46 -2.47 -7.39
C ILE A 14 -8.53 -3.21 -6.57
N CYS A 15 -8.17 -3.71 -5.39
CA CYS A 15 -9.11 -4.35 -4.47
C CYS A 15 -10.18 -3.36 -3.99
N LYS A 16 -9.82 -2.13 -3.61
CA LYS A 16 -10.79 -1.08 -3.22
C LYS A 16 -11.75 -0.74 -4.36
N ALA A 17 -11.26 -0.64 -5.59
CA ALA A 17 -12.09 -0.36 -6.77
C ALA A 17 -13.09 -1.48 -7.02
N GLN A 18 -12.62 -2.74 -6.97
CA GLN A 18 -13.49 -3.92 -7.08
C GLN A 18 -14.49 -3.99 -5.92
N GLY A 19 -14.04 -3.71 -4.70
CA GLY A 19 -14.89 -3.67 -3.50
C GLY A 19 -16.02 -2.65 -3.63
N LYS A 20 -15.71 -1.44 -4.12
CA LYS A 20 -16.71 -0.41 -4.41
C LYS A 20 -17.73 -0.88 -5.46
N PHE A 21 -17.26 -1.48 -6.55
CA PHE A 21 -18.13 -1.98 -7.62
C PHE A 21 -19.05 -3.12 -7.14
N ALA A 22 -18.48 -4.09 -6.43
CA ALA A 22 -19.17 -5.30 -5.99
C ALA A 22 -19.89 -5.16 -4.65
N LYS A 23 -19.85 -3.98 -4.01
CA LYS A 23 -20.30 -3.77 -2.61
C LYS A 23 -19.67 -4.78 -1.64
N TRP A 24 -18.38 -5.01 -1.81
CA TRP A 24 -17.56 -5.94 -1.02
C TRP A 24 -16.55 -5.16 -0.17
N THR A 25 -16.55 -5.41 1.13
CA THR A 25 -15.62 -4.75 2.06
C THR A 25 -14.22 -5.31 1.88
N VAL A 26 -13.27 -4.41 1.65
CA VAL A 26 -11.83 -4.71 1.62
C VAL A 26 -11.18 -4.03 2.80
N ASN A 27 -10.51 -4.82 3.64
CA ASN A 27 -9.69 -4.33 4.73
C ASN A 27 -8.21 -4.45 4.36
N PHE A 28 -7.36 -3.73 5.08
CA PHE A 28 -5.93 -3.70 4.84
C PHE A 28 -5.16 -3.77 6.16
N ASN A 29 -4.14 -4.63 6.21
CA ASN A 29 -3.15 -4.71 7.26
C ASN A 29 -1.77 -4.53 6.62
N PRO A 30 -0.89 -3.62 7.10
CA PRO A 30 0.42 -3.39 6.50
C PRO A 30 1.29 -4.64 6.34
N PHE A 31 1.17 -5.61 7.25
CA PHE A 31 1.89 -6.88 7.17
C PHE A 31 1.20 -7.94 8.03
N GLU A 32 1.11 -9.17 7.52
CA GLU A 32 0.69 -10.35 8.28
C GLU A 32 1.66 -11.49 7.96
N GLY A 33 2.09 -12.24 8.98
CA GLY A 33 3.03 -13.34 8.82
C GLY A 33 2.36 -14.65 8.37
N GLY A 34 3.14 -15.74 8.37
CA GLY A 34 2.57 -17.10 8.34
C GLY A 34 2.12 -17.63 6.98
N SER A 35 2.57 -17.05 5.87
CA SER A 35 2.24 -17.52 4.51
C SER A 35 3.37 -17.28 3.50
N ASP A 36 3.25 -17.85 2.31
CA ASP A 36 4.32 -18.03 1.30
C ASP A 36 4.87 -16.74 0.70
N HIS A 37 4.22 -15.59 0.90
CA HIS A 37 4.79 -14.31 0.51
C HIS A 37 6.05 -13.93 1.32
N THR A 38 6.29 -14.56 2.48
CA THR A 38 7.39 -14.19 3.39
C THR A 38 8.79 -14.44 2.77
N PRO A 39 9.09 -15.62 2.19
CA PRO A 39 10.35 -15.85 1.47
C PRO A 39 10.62 -14.86 0.32
N PHE A 40 9.58 -14.39 -0.37
CA PHE A 40 9.71 -13.36 -1.42
C PHE A 40 10.20 -12.05 -0.81
N LEU A 41 9.57 -11.61 0.29
CA LEU A 41 9.95 -10.40 1.00
C LEU A 41 11.38 -10.46 1.57
N GLN A 42 11.78 -11.62 2.10
CA GLN A 42 13.16 -11.86 2.58
C GLN A 42 14.20 -11.70 1.45
N ASN A 43 13.81 -12.00 0.21
CA ASN A 43 14.65 -11.85 -0.99
C ASN A 43 14.39 -10.56 -1.77
N LYS A 44 13.72 -9.56 -1.16
CA LYS A 44 13.41 -8.26 -1.79
C LYS A 44 12.60 -8.36 -3.09
N ILE A 45 11.77 -9.39 -3.20
CA ILE A 45 10.76 -9.52 -4.25
C ILE A 45 9.43 -9.05 -3.66
N PRO A 46 8.72 -8.09 -4.29
CA PRO A 46 7.45 -7.61 -3.77
C PRO A 46 6.43 -8.75 -3.78
N GLY A 47 5.87 -9.04 -2.61
CA GLY A 47 4.87 -10.07 -2.40
C GLY A 47 3.92 -9.66 -1.28
N LEU A 48 2.66 -10.06 -1.39
CA LEU A 48 1.62 -9.76 -0.40
C LEU A 48 0.58 -10.88 -0.39
N LEU A 49 -0.34 -10.79 0.57
CA LEU A 49 -1.44 -11.72 0.74
C LEU A 49 -2.77 -11.06 0.37
N MET A 50 -3.52 -11.69 -0.52
CA MET A 50 -4.96 -11.46 -0.64
C MET A 50 -5.68 -12.47 0.26
N TRP A 51 -5.99 -12.07 1.49
CA TRP A 51 -6.48 -12.97 2.53
C TRP A 51 -7.90 -12.60 2.99
N HIS A 52 -8.69 -13.60 3.35
CA HIS A 52 -9.89 -13.50 4.17
C HIS A 52 -9.60 -13.83 5.64
N PHE A 53 -9.73 -12.86 6.54
CA PHE A 53 -9.57 -13.04 7.99
C PHE A 53 -10.56 -12.14 8.75
N THR A 54 -11.09 -12.52 9.91
CA THR A 54 -10.94 -13.81 10.62
C THR A 54 -11.74 -14.93 9.98
N ASP A 55 -11.09 -16.05 9.67
CA ASP A 55 -11.75 -17.29 9.25
C ASP A 55 -11.95 -18.21 10.47
N VAL A 56 -13.21 -18.45 10.84
CA VAL A 56 -13.59 -19.26 12.01
C VAL A 56 -13.43 -20.77 11.79
N PHE A 57 -13.25 -21.20 10.53
CA PHE A 57 -13.09 -22.61 10.19
C PHE A 57 -11.63 -23.00 9.94
N TYR A 58 -10.72 -22.02 9.94
CA TYR A 58 -9.28 -22.21 9.79
C TYR A 58 -8.73 -23.26 10.77
N HIS A 59 -7.99 -24.25 10.25
CA HIS A 59 -7.45 -25.40 11.01
C HIS A 59 -8.50 -26.25 11.75
N THR A 60 -9.72 -26.34 11.22
CA THR A 60 -10.77 -27.22 11.75
C THR A 60 -11.28 -28.19 10.69
N ASP A 61 -11.92 -29.28 11.12
CA ASP A 61 -12.64 -30.20 10.23
C ASP A 61 -13.82 -29.53 9.49
N ASN A 62 -14.22 -28.32 9.90
CA ASN A 62 -15.29 -27.57 9.26
C ASN A 62 -14.81 -26.71 8.08
N ASP A 63 -13.51 -26.66 7.79
CA ASP A 63 -13.01 -26.09 6.54
C ASP A 63 -13.43 -26.98 5.36
N ARG A 64 -14.56 -26.60 4.76
CA ARG A 64 -15.33 -27.38 3.79
C ARG A 64 -15.86 -26.45 2.70
N ILE A 65 -16.13 -27.02 1.53
CA ILE A 65 -16.51 -26.25 0.33
C ILE A 65 -17.77 -25.40 0.52
N ASP A 66 -18.69 -25.80 1.39
CA ASP A 66 -19.90 -25.05 1.72
C ASP A 66 -19.63 -23.78 2.56
N LYS A 67 -18.41 -23.61 3.09
CA LYS A 67 -17.96 -22.39 3.78
C LYS A 67 -17.31 -21.38 2.83
N VAL A 68 -17.00 -21.79 1.60
CA VAL A 68 -16.35 -20.94 0.60
C VAL A 68 -17.37 -20.00 -0.03
N SER A 69 -17.14 -18.70 0.11
CA SER A 69 -17.94 -17.68 -0.59
C SER A 69 -17.52 -17.55 -2.05
N ALA A 70 -18.36 -18.04 -2.96
CA ALA A 70 -18.17 -17.87 -4.40
C ALA A 70 -18.05 -16.39 -4.81
N THR A 71 -18.79 -15.51 -4.13
CA THR A 71 -18.72 -14.05 -4.35
C THR A 71 -17.35 -13.49 -3.96
N THR A 72 -16.81 -13.88 -2.80
CA THR A 72 -15.48 -13.45 -2.35
C THR A 72 -14.41 -13.96 -3.31
N MET A 73 -14.46 -15.25 -3.69
CA MET A 73 -13.53 -15.85 -4.64
C MET A 73 -13.54 -15.14 -5.99
N LYS A 74 -14.74 -14.79 -6.49
CA LYS A 74 -14.88 -14.00 -7.73
C LYS A 74 -14.20 -12.63 -7.59
N ASN A 75 -14.45 -11.91 -6.50
CA ASN A 75 -13.88 -10.57 -6.30
C ASN A 75 -12.35 -10.60 -6.20
N VAL A 76 -11.80 -11.53 -5.42
CA VAL A 76 -10.35 -11.74 -5.32
C VAL A 76 -9.76 -12.11 -6.68
N GLY A 77 -10.38 -13.04 -7.41
CA GLY A 77 -9.95 -13.46 -8.74
C GLY A 77 -9.95 -12.31 -9.75
N VAL A 78 -11.00 -11.47 -9.75
CA VAL A 78 -11.06 -10.26 -10.60
C VAL A 78 -9.93 -9.29 -10.24
N SER A 79 -9.72 -8.98 -8.96
CA SER A 79 -8.64 -8.08 -8.53
C SER A 79 -7.26 -8.60 -8.91
N ALA A 80 -6.98 -9.88 -8.68
CA ALA A 80 -5.71 -10.51 -9.07
C ALA A 80 -5.49 -10.49 -10.59
N LEU A 81 -6.53 -10.82 -11.37
CA LEU A 81 -6.45 -10.80 -12.83
C LEU A 81 -6.26 -9.38 -13.36
N THR A 82 -6.96 -8.38 -12.81
CA THR A 82 -6.77 -6.97 -13.17
C THR A 82 -5.33 -6.55 -12.91
N ALA A 83 -4.78 -6.85 -11.73
CA ALA A 83 -3.39 -6.51 -11.42
C ALA A 83 -2.40 -7.16 -12.40
N ALA A 84 -2.57 -8.46 -12.66
CA ALA A 84 -1.72 -9.18 -13.60
C ALA A 84 -1.79 -8.57 -15.00
N TYR A 85 -3.00 -8.35 -15.54
CA TYR A 85 -3.19 -7.77 -16.86
C TYR A 85 -2.60 -6.35 -16.96
N THR A 86 -2.86 -5.50 -15.96
CA THR A 86 -2.31 -4.14 -15.93
C THR A 86 -0.79 -4.13 -15.95
N LEU A 87 -0.13 -5.03 -15.22
CA LEU A 87 1.33 -5.08 -15.15
C LEU A 87 1.96 -5.69 -16.41
N VAL A 88 1.40 -6.75 -16.98
CA VAL A 88 1.95 -7.37 -18.21
C VAL A 88 1.72 -6.52 -19.45
N THR A 89 0.73 -5.62 -19.44
CA THR A 89 0.50 -4.64 -20.51
C THR A 89 0.91 -3.22 -20.10
N ALA A 90 1.75 -3.07 -19.08
CA ALA A 90 2.11 -1.77 -18.54
C ALA A 90 2.83 -0.90 -19.58
N THR A 91 2.47 0.38 -19.60
CA THR A 91 3.09 1.40 -20.46
C THR A 91 3.65 2.52 -19.60
N GLU A 92 4.37 3.46 -20.20
CA GLU A 92 4.79 4.68 -19.50
C GLU A 92 3.58 5.42 -18.89
N LYS A 93 2.42 5.41 -19.56
CA LYS A 93 1.18 5.95 -18.99
C LYS A 93 0.78 5.25 -17.69
N THR A 94 0.83 3.91 -17.66
CA THR A 94 0.53 3.09 -16.47
C THR A 94 1.46 3.44 -15.31
N ALA A 95 2.77 3.57 -15.58
CA ALA A 95 3.74 3.99 -14.57
C ALA A 95 3.42 5.39 -14.03
N GLY A 96 3.10 6.36 -14.91
CA GLY A 96 2.75 7.71 -14.51
C GLY A 96 1.45 7.81 -13.70
N GLU A 97 0.45 6.99 -14.01
CA GLU A 97 -0.76 6.85 -13.21
C GLU A 97 -0.46 6.24 -11.83
N THR A 98 0.41 5.24 -11.78
CA THR A 98 0.87 4.62 -10.52
C THR A 98 1.60 5.61 -9.62
N VAL A 99 2.42 6.52 -10.17
CA VAL A 99 3.06 7.61 -9.41
C VAL A 99 2.00 8.49 -8.74
N LYS A 100 0.99 8.90 -9.49
CA LYS A 100 -0.10 9.74 -8.95
C LYS A 100 -0.88 9.01 -7.86
N GLN A 101 -1.18 7.74 -8.09
CA GLN A 101 -1.90 6.89 -7.16
C GLN A 101 -1.13 6.77 -5.83
N VAL A 102 0.10 6.25 -5.86
CA VAL A 102 0.94 6.05 -4.69
C VAL A 102 1.17 7.36 -3.93
N LYS A 103 1.36 8.49 -4.64
CA LYS A 103 1.48 9.80 -3.99
C LYS A 103 0.22 10.16 -3.19
N ASN A 104 -0.96 9.95 -3.77
CA ASN A 104 -2.23 10.25 -3.10
C ASN A 104 -2.43 9.34 -1.88
N ASP A 105 -2.13 8.04 -2.01
CA ASP A 105 -2.20 7.09 -0.89
C ASP A 105 -1.22 7.48 0.23
N ALA A 106 0.00 7.89 -0.13
CA ALA A 106 1.00 8.39 0.81
C ALA A 106 0.51 9.62 1.58
N LEU A 107 -0.08 10.61 0.90
CA LEU A 107 -0.63 11.81 1.54
C LEU A 107 -1.77 11.47 2.51
N ILE A 108 -2.64 10.51 2.14
CA ILE A 108 -3.73 10.03 3.00
C ILE A 108 -3.15 9.33 4.25
N ARG A 109 -2.16 8.46 4.06
CA ARG A 109 -1.47 7.79 5.19
C ARG A 109 -0.82 8.82 6.10
N LEU A 110 0.02 9.70 5.57
CA LEU A 110 0.73 10.72 6.36
C LEU A 110 -0.24 11.59 7.16
N LYS A 111 -1.36 11.99 6.57
CA LYS A 111 -2.40 12.74 7.29
C LYS A 111 -2.99 11.91 8.43
N THR A 112 -3.29 10.64 8.18
CA THR A 112 -3.84 9.72 9.20
C THR A 112 -2.89 9.58 10.38
N GLU A 113 -1.61 9.31 10.11
CA GLU A 113 -0.58 9.16 11.15
C GLU A 113 -0.37 10.47 11.90
N PHE A 114 -0.37 11.63 11.21
CA PHE A 114 -0.29 12.93 11.86
C PHE A 114 -1.45 13.18 12.86
N GLU A 115 -2.70 12.91 12.47
CA GLU A 115 -3.85 13.10 13.36
C GLU A 115 -3.83 12.10 14.54
N LEU A 116 -3.41 10.86 14.31
CA LEU A 116 -3.22 9.87 15.38
C LEU A 116 -2.13 10.32 16.36
N SER A 117 -0.99 10.77 15.83
CA SER A 117 0.14 11.27 16.63
C SER A 117 -0.22 12.52 17.43
N LYS A 118 -0.96 13.46 16.84
CA LYS A 118 -1.44 14.66 17.54
C LYS A 118 -2.34 14.27 18.73
N LYS A 119 -3.25 13.32 18.52
CA LYS A 119 -4.11 12.79 19.59
C LYS A 119 -3.27 12.09 20.67
N ALA A 120 -2.35 11.23 20.29
CA ALA A 120 -1.48 10.50 21.20
C ALA A 120 -0.65 11.44 22.09
N ILE A 121 -0.10 12.52 21.52
CA ILE A 121 0.63 13.56 22.27
C ILE A 121 -0.29 14.25 23.29
N ALA A 122 -1.51 14.62 22.90
CA ALA A 122 -2.50 15.22 23.79
C ALA A 122 -2.87 14.27 24.95
N ASP A 123 -2.88 12.96 24.68
CA ASP A 123 -3.11 11.90 25.67
C ASP A 123 -1.84 11.56 26.50
N GLY A 124 -0.75 12.33 26.34
CA GLY A 124 0.47 12.26 27.15
C GLY A 124 1.60 11.38 26.59
N LYS A 125 1.51 10.93 25.33
CA LYS A 125 2.60 10.20 24.67
C LYS A 125 3.79 11.09 24.33
N SER A 126 4.93 10.46 24.09
CA SER A 126 6.19 11.13 23.74
C SER A 126 6.10 11.79 22.37
N VAL A 127 6.33 13.11 22.31
CA VAL A 127 6.41 13.85 21.03
C VAL A 127 7.51 13.28 20.12
N ALA A 128 8.62 12.80 20.69
CA ALA A 128 9.71 12.23 19.90
C ALA A 128 9.29 10.94 19.19
N ASP A 129 8.56 10.06 19.90
CA ASP A 129 8.11 8.77 19.37
C ASP A 129 7.07 8.99 18.27
N GLU A 130 6.15 9.93 18.49
CA GLU A 130 5.11 10.26 17.52
C GLU A 130 5.67 10.97 16.27
N LYS A 131 6.69 11.83 16.42
CA LYS A 131 7.45 12.35 15.28
C LYS A 131 8.15 11.24 14.51
N HIS A 132 8.72 10.26 15.20
CA HIS A 132 9.40 9.15 14.56
C HIS A 132 8.45 8.32 13.67
N ILE A 133 7.20 8.10 14.10
CA ILE A 133 6.19 7.41 13.28
C ILE A 133 5.96 8.15 11.96
N VAL A 134 5.73 9.46 12.01
CA VAL A 134 5.50 10.28 10.80
C VAL A 134 6.73 10.31 9.90
N GLU A 135 7.93 10.41 10.48
CA GLU A 135 9.20 10.37 9.74
C GLU A 135 9.40 9.03 9.00
N VAL A 136 9.16 7.91 9.68
CA VAL A 136 9.31 6.57 9.10
C VAL A 136 8.31 6.36 7.96
N TRP A 137 7.06 6.78 8.11
CA TRP A 137 6.09 6.72 7.02
C TRP A 137 6.46 7.62 5.85
N GLY A 138 6.95 8.84 6.11
CA GLY A 138 7.44 9.74 5.07
C GLY A 138 8.56 9.11 4.26
N LYS A 139 9.57 8.56 4.95
CA LYS A 139 10.67 7.82 4.33
C LYS A 139 10.19 6.61 3.53
N TYR A 140 9.30 5.80 4.12
CA TYR A 140 8.73 4.62 3.47
C TYR A 140 8.08 4.96 2.12
N TYR A 141 7.29 6.03 2.04
CA TYR A 141 6.64 6.40 0.78
C TYR A 141 7.58 7.06 -0.24
N VAL A 142 8.60 7.80 0.21
CA VAL A 142 9.66 8.30 -0.69
C VAL A 142 10.38 7.14 -1.36
N GLU A 143 10.75 6.11 -0.59
CA GLU A 143 11.38 4.90 -1.11
C GLU A 143 10.42 4.09 -1.99
N THR A 144 9.12 4.05 -1.64
CA THR A 144 8.05 3.40 -2.43
C THR A 144 7.92 4.05 -3.80
N LEU A 145 7.87 5.38 -3.90
CA LEU A 145 7.81 6.09 -5.18
C LEU A 145 9.00 5.75 -6.08
N ALA A 146 10.20 5.64 -5.52
CA ALA A 146 11.40 5.30 -6.28
C ALA A 146 11.30 3.91 -6.93
N THR A 147 10.58 2.96 -6.31
CA THR A 147 10.40 1.60 -6.87
C THR A 147 9.58 1.56 -8.15
N ILE A 148 8.80 2.60 -8.47
CA ILE A 148 8.01 2.66 -9.71
C ILE A 148 8.92 2.67 -10.95
N ASN A 149 10.16 3.16 -10.83
CA ASN A 149 11.17 3.06 -11.90
C ASN A 149 11.52 1.61 -12.28
N LYS A 150 11.19 0.63 -11.44
CA LYS A 150 11.40 -0.79 -11.71
C LYS A 150 10.22 -1.45 -12.42
N MET A 151 9.12 -0.72 -12.67
CA MET A 151 8.03 -1.24 -13.48
C MET A 151 8.53 -1.49 -14.91
N PRO A 152 8.37 -2.72 -15.46
CA PRO A 152 8.96 -3.10 -16.74
C PRO A 152 8.16 -2.52 -17.92
N VAL A 153 8.31 -1.22 -18.14
CA VAL A 153 7.67 -0.50 -19.25
C VAL A 153 8.70 -0.12 -20.30
N LYS A 154 8.29 -0.10 -21.57
CA LYS A 154 9.12 0.50 -22.62
C LYS A 154 9.18 2.01 -22.39
N ALA A 155 10.36 2.52 -22.06
CA ALA A 155 10.56 3.95 -21.89
C ALA A 155 10.42 4.67 -23.25
N GLU A 156 9.49 5.63 -23.33
CA GLU A 156 9.33 6.49 -24.50
C GLU A 156 9.89 7.89 -24.20
N THR A 157 9.86 8.31 -22.92
CA THR A 157 10.34 9.61 -22.47
C THR A 157 11.02 9.56 -21.10
N THR A 158 11.49 10.71 -20.60
CA THR A 158 12.03 10.90 -19.24
C THR A 158 10.98 11.33 -18.21
N ARG A 159 9.70 11.42 -18.59
CA ARG A 159 8.62 12.00 -17.77
C ARG A 159 8.39 11.26 -16.46
N ILE A 160 8.61 9.95 -16.41
CA ILE A 160 8.42 9.16 -15.18
C ILE A 160 9.39 9.59 -14.08
N GLY A 161 10.68 9.75 -14.42
CA GLY A 161 11.67 10.22 -13.45
C GLY A 161 11.32 11.61 -12.91
N SER A 162 10.85 12.52 -13.78
CA SER A 162 10.37 13.85 -13.37
C SER A 162 9.13 13.76 -12.48
N ALA A 163 8.16 12.91 -12.81
CA ALA A 163 6.93 12.74 -12.03
C ALA A 163 7.23 12.18 -10.64
N ILE A 164 8.11 11.17 -10.54
CA ILE A 164 8.58 10.62 -9.26
C ILE A 164 9.25 11.71 -8.44
N LYS A 165 10.18 12.49 -9.02
CA LYS A 165 10.86 13.57 -8.32
C LYS A 165 9.88 14.62 -7.77
N VAL A 166 8.89 15.02 -8.56
CA VAL A 166 7.86 15.98 -8.12
C VAL A 166 7.05 15.40 -6.95
N ALA A 167 6.61 14.15 -7.06
CA ALA A 167 5.88 13.48 -5.98
C ALA A 167 6.72 13.34 -4.71
N THR A 168 8.00 12.98 -4.82
CA THR A 168 8.94 12.90 -3.69
C THR A 168 9.07 14.23 -2.97
N LEU A 169 9.31 15.33 -3.69
CA LEU A 169 9.45 16.66 -3.08
C LEU A 169 8.17 17.11 -2.37
N GLU A 170 7.00 16.76 -2.92
CA GLU A 170 5.71 17.03 -2.28
C GLU A 170 5.55 16.26 -0.96
N LEU A 171 5.91 14.96 -0.94
CA LEU A 171 5.86 14.15 0.28
C LEU A 171 6.86 14.60 1.34
N GLU A 172 8.10 14.92 0.96
CA GLU A 172 9.13 15.42 1.89
C GLU A 172 8.69 16.75 2.51
N LYS A 173 8.15 17.66 1.70
CA LYS A 173 7.60 18.94 2.17
C LYS A 173 6.45 18.71 3.15
N GLN A 174 5.49 17.84 2.80
CA GLN A 174 4.34 17.56 3.65
C GLN A 174 4.74 16.90 4.98
N THR A 175 5.68 15.94 4.92
CA THR A 175 6.23 15.28 6.11
C THR A 175 6.87 16.31 7.03
N LYS A 176 7.71 17.21 6.50
CA LYS A 176 8.33 18.29 7.29
C LYS A 176 7.29 19.19 7.97
N ILE A 177 6.25 19.60 7.23
CA ILE A 177 5.16 20.41 7.80
C ILE A 177 4.51 19.71 8.99
N TYR A 178 4.23 18.42 8.90
CA TYR A 178 3.65 17.65 10.01
C TYR A 178 4.61 17.52 11.19
N LEU A 179 5.89 17.24 10.95
CA LEU A 179 6.91 17.17 12.00
C LEU A 179 7.09 18.49 12.75
N ASP A 180 7.00 19.63 12.06
CA ASP A 180 7.10 20.96 12.67
C ASP A 180 5.85 21.30 13.52
N GLN A 181 4.68 20.77 13.13
CA GLN A 181 3.40 20.99 13.84
C GLN A 181 3.18 20.07 15.05
N LEU A 182 3.88 18.93 15.14
CA LEU A 182 3.83 18.06 16.30
C LEU A 182 4.64 18.68 17.45
N THR A 183 3.99 19.50 18.27
CA THR A 183 4.54 20.06 19.51
C THR A 183 3.74 19.55 20.72
N LYS A 184 4.27 19.80 21.93
CA LYS A 184 3.42 19.73 23.13
C LYS A 184 2.37 20.84 23.12
#